data_AF-A0A4R6YP24-F1
#
_entry.id   AF-A0A4R6YP24-F1
#
_cell.length_a   1.000
_cell.length_b   1.000
_cell.length_c   1.000
_cell.angle_alpha   90.00
_cell.angle_beta   90.00
_cell.angle_gamma   90.00
#
_symmetry.space_group_name_H-M   'P 1'
#
loop_
_entity.id
_entity.type
_entity.pdbx_description
1 polymer ?
#
loop_
_entity_poly.entity_id
_entity_poly.type
_entity_poly.pdbx_seq_one_letter_code
_entity_poly.pdbx_strand_id
1 'polypeptide(L)'
;MLRYAALILLILLIGLQLKLWTGAGGVRDVDSLRQTVAQTKRENEELKARNEALAAEVRDLKEGRAAIEERARSELGLIKPGETFYQIVEPSAAAPAPTPQQK
;
A
#
# COMPACT_ATOMS: atom_id res chain seq x y z
N MET A 1 -26.39 20.13 -63.99
CA MET A 1 -25.13 19.80 -63.30
C MET A 1 -25.18 20.08 -61.79
N LEU A 2 -25.60 21.27 -61.33
CA LEU A 2 -25.68 21.60 -59.89
C LEU A 2 -26.50 20.61 -59.03
N ARG A 3 -27.61 20.08 -59.56
CA ARG A 3 -28.48 19.13 -58.81
C ARG A 3 -27.75 17.83 -58.42
N TYR A 4 -26.87 17.32 -59.27
CA TYR A 4 -26.08 16.12 -58.98
C TYR A 4 -24.94 16.41 -58.00
N ALA A 5 -24.30 17.58 -58.13
CA ALA A 5 -23.28 18.02 -57.17
C ALA A 5 -23.87 18.19 -55.75
N ALA A 6 -25.07 18.76 -55.64
CA ALA A 6 -25.78 18.88 -54.37
C ALA A 6 -26.15 17.51 -53.77
N LEU A 7 -26.56 16.55 -54.61
CA LEU A 7 -26.85 15.18 -54.18
C LEU A 7 -25.61 14.46 -53.62
N ILE A 8 -24.47 14.57 -54.32
CA ILE A 8 -23.20 14.00 -53.86
C ILE A 8 -22.76 14.64 -52.54
N LEU A 9 -22.88 15.96 -52.43
CA LEU A 9 -22.55 16.69 -51.20
C LEU A 9 -23.44 16.27 -50.04
N LEU A 10 -24.74 16.04 -50.29
CA LEU A 10 -25.69 15.56 -49.29
C LEU A 10 -25.34 14.15 -48.81
N ILE A 11 -24.99 13.24 -49.73
CA ILE A 11 -24.57 11.88 -49.39
C ILE A 11 -23.27 11.91 -48.56
N LEU A 12 -22.30 12.74 -48.96
CA LEU A 12 -21.05 12.90 -48.23
C LEU A 12 -21.29 13.46 -46.83
N LEU A 13 -22.20 14.42 -46.71
CA LEU A 13 -22.58 15.01 -45.43
C LEU A 13 -23.24 13.96 -44.51
N ILE A 14 -24.19 13.18 -45.01
CA ILE A 14 -24.83 12.09 -44.25
C ILE A 14 -23.79 11.06 -43.82
N GLY A 15 -22.89 10.64 -44.71
CA GLY A 15 -21.80 9.71 -44.37
C GLY A 15 -20.88 10.25 -43.28
N LEU A 16 -20.55 11.55 -43.32
CA LEU A 16 -19.73 12.20 -42.30
C LEU A 16 -20.45 12.31 -40.95
N GLN A 17 -21.75 12.62 -40.95
CA GLN A 17 -22.56 12.65 -39.72
C GLN A 17 -22.62 11.26 -39.06
N LEU A 18 -22.86 10.21 -39.85
CA LEU A 18 -22.85 8.83 -39.36
C LEU A 18 -21.48 8.41 -38.84
N LYS A 19 -20.39 8.79 -39.52
CA LYS A 19 -19.03 8.55 -39.06
C LYS A 19 -18.74 9.30 -37.76
N LEU A 20 -19.22 10.54 -37.60
CA LEU A 20 -19.00 11.31 -36.38
C LEU A 20 -19.76 10.70 -35.18
N TRP A 21 -20.93 10.10 -35.42
CA TRP A 21 -21.69 9.41 -34.39
C TRP A 21 -21.13 8.01 -34.06
N THR A 22 -20.37 7.39 -34.97
CA THR A 22 -19.83 6.02 -34.81
C THR A 22 -18.31 5.94 -34.63
N GLY A 23 -17.54 7.00 -34.90
CA GLY A 23 -16.08 6.98 -34.93
C GLY A 23 -15.44 7.56 -33.67
N ALA A 24 -14.58 6.76 -33.02
CA ALA A 24 -13.58 7.12 -31.98
C ALA A 24 -14.05 7.99 -30.79
N GLY A 25 -15.35 8.20 -30.62
CA GLY A 25 -15.97 8.96 -29.53
C GLY A 25 -17.50 8.81 -29.49
N GLY A 26 -18.04 7.81 -30.19
CA GLY A 26 -19.48 7.52 -30.21
C GLY A 26 -19.96 6.89 -28.91
N VAL A 27 -21.23 7.12 -28.55
CA VAL A 27 -21.89 6.68 -27.29
C VAL A 27 -21.64 5.20 -26.95
N ARG A 28 -21.44 4.35 -27.97
CA ARG A 28 -21.13 2.92 -27.81
C ARG A 28 -19.75 2.63 -27.18
N ASP A 29 -18.73 3.44 -27.47
CA ASP A 29 -17.40 3.25 -26.89
C ASP A 29 -17.33 3.80 -25.46
N VAL A 30 -18.11 4.85 -25.16
CA VAL A 30 -18.22 5.39 -23.80
C VAL A 30 -18.95 4.40 -22.89
N ASP A 31 -19.99 3.72 -23.36
CA ASP A 31 -20.73 2.75 -22.56
C ASP A 31 -19.92 1.48 -22.29
N SER A 32 -19.18 0.96 -23.27
CA SER A 32 -18.30 -0.20 -23.06
C SER A 32 -17.12 0.15 -22.13
N LEU A 33 -16.51 1.32 -22.30
CA LEU A 33 -15.42 1.78 -21.43
C LEU A 33 -15.92 2.07 -20.00
N ARG A 34 -17.13 2.59 -19.82
CA ARG A 34 -17.78 2.75 -18.50
C ARG A 34 -18.08 1.40 -17.85
N GLN A 35 -18.52 0.40 -18.60
CA GLN A 35 -18.77 -0.93 -18.07
C GLN A 35 -17.49 -1.62 -17.60
N THR A 36 -16.41 -1.52 -18.38
CA THR A 36 -15.10 -2.09 -17.98
C THR A 36 -14.54 -1.40 -16.74
N VAL A 37 -14.63 -0.07 -16.64
CA VAL A 37 -14.20 0.68 -15.45
C VAL A 37 -15.02 0.29 -14.21
N ALA A 38 -16.32 0.03 -14.36
CA ALA A 38 -17.17 -0.39 -13.26
C ALA A 38 -16.84 -1.78 -12.72
N GLN A 39 -16.47 -2.74 -13.59
CA GLN A 39 -16.00 -4.07 -13.17
C GLN A 39 -14.67 -4.00 -12.44
N THR A 40 -13.68 -3.32 -13.01
CA THR A 40 -12.33 -3.22 -12.42
C THR A 40 -12.35 -2.51 -11.06
N LYS A 41 -13.31 -1.59 -10.83
CA LYS A 41 -13.45 -0.91 -9.54
C LYS A 41 -13.93 -1.85 -8.43
N ARG A 42 -14.87 -2.76 -8.72
CA ARG A 42 -15.38 -3.72 -7.72
C ARG A 42 -14.30 -4.71 -7.27
N GLU A 43 -13.54 -5.23 -8.22
CA GLU A 43 -12.42 -6.14 -7.93
C GLU A 43 -11.33 -5.45 -7.09
N ASN A 44 -11.02 -4.19 -7.40
CA ASN A 44 -10.07 -3.41 -6.61
C ASN A 44 -10.57 -3.15 -5.18
N GLU A 45 -11.85 -2.84 -4.99
CA GLU A 45 -12.41 -2.62 -3.65
C GLU A 45 -12.35 -3.89 -2.80
N GLU A 46 -12.65 -5.06 -3.38
CA GLU A 46 -12.53 -6.35 -2.70
C GLU A 46 -11.08 -6.69 -2.33
N LEU A 47 -10.15 -6.52 -3.28
CA LEU A 47 -8.72 -6.75 -3.03
C LEU A 47 -8.18 -5.81 -1.96
N LYS A 48 -8.63 -4.54 -1.95
CA LYS A 48 -8.22 -3.55 -0.96
C LYS A 48 -8.72 -3.91 0.45
N ALA A 49 -9.97 -4.34 0.58
CA ALA A 49 -10.52 -4.78 1.86
C ALA A 49 -9.75 -5.99 2.44
N ARG A 50 -9.41 -6.97 1.59
CA ARG A 50 -8.59 -8.12 1.99
C ARG A 50 -7.18 -7.70 2.41
N ASN A 51 -6.56 -6.78 1.67
CA ASN A 51 -5.23 -6.26 2.00
C ASN A 51 -5.23 -5.55 3.36
N GLU A 52 -6.27 -4.75 3.63
CA GLU A 52 -6.40 -4.05 4.90
C GLU A 52 -6.59 -5.00 6.08
N ALA A 53 -7.40 -6.06 5.90
CA ALA A 53 -7.57 -7.12 6.90
C ALA A 53 -6.25 -7.87 7.17
N LEU A 54 -5.54 -8.29 6.12
CA LEU A 54 -4.24 -8.95 6.25
C LEU A 54 -3.19 -8.04 6.91
N ALA A 55 -3.19 -6.75 6.56
CA ALA A 55 -2.29 -5.79 7.18
C ALA A 55 -2.58 -5.58 8.68
N ALA A 56 -3.86 -5.63 9.07
CA ALA A 56 -4.24 -5.59 10.49
C ALA A 56 -3.79 -6.86 11.23
N GLU A 57 -3.98 -8.03 10.63
CA GLU A 57 -3.54 -9.31 11.21
C GLU A 57 -2.01 -9.37 11.37
N VAL A 58 -1.25 -8.89 10.38
CA VAL A 58 0.22 -8.79 10.46
C VAL A 58 0.66 -7.81 11.55
N ARG A 59 -0.07 -6.69 11.76
CA ARG A 59 0.23 -5.76 12.85
C ARG A 59 -0.03 -6.40 14.20
N ASP A 60 -1.18 -7.05 14.39
CA ASP A 60 -1.53 -7.74 15.63
C ASP A 60 -0.51 -8.84 15.98
N LEU A 61 -0.11 -9.65 15.00
CA LEU A 61 0.94 -10.67 15.17
C LEU A 61 2.31 -10.08 15.55
N LYS A 62 2.64 -8.89 15.04
CA LYS A 62 3.91 -8.21 15.37
C LYS A 62 3.85 -7.58 16.76
N GLU A 63 2.77 -6.90 17.08
CA GLU A 63 2.55 -6.25 18.38
C GLU A 63 2.44 -7.29 19.50
N GLY A 64 1.72 -8.38 19.28
CA GLY A 64 1.60 -9.49 20.23
C GLY A 64 2.95 -10.16 20.52
N ARG A 65 3.79 -10.40 19.51
CA ARG A 65 5.14 -10.95 19.73
C ARG A 65 6.08 -9.96 20.41
N ALA A 66 6.02 -8.69 20.04
CA ALA A 66 6.83 -7.65 20.68
C ALA A 66 6.46 -7.47 22.16
N ALA A 67 5.17 -7.51 22.48
CA ALA A 67 4.68 -7.42 23.86
C ALA A 67 5.15 -8.62 24.71
N ILE A 68 5.15 -9.82 24.15
CA ILE A 68 5.67 -11.02 24.83
C ILE A 68 7.19 -10.92 25.02
N GLU A 69 7.93 -10.45 24.01
CA GLU A 69 9.38 -10.28 24.07
C GLU A 69 9.80 -9.24 25.12
N GLU A 70 9.08 -8.11 25.21
CA GLU A 70 9.32 -7.09 26.23
C GLU A 70 9.09 -7.65 27.64
N ARG A 71 8.03 -8.44 27.85
CA ARG A 71 7.77 -9.06 29.16
C ARG A 71 8.82 -10.11 29.52
N ALA A 72 9.28 -10.91 28.56
CA ALA A 72 10.34 -11.88 28.78
C ALA A 72 11.69 -11.23 29.17
N ARG A 73 12.01 -10.07 28.57
CA ARG A 73 13.22 -9.32 28.90
C ARG A 73 13.12 -8.59 30.24
N SER A 74 12.00 -7.92 30.49
CA SER A 74 11.81 -7.06 31.67
C SER A 74 11.54 -7.83 32.95
N GLU A 75 10.74 -8.90 32.91
CA GLU A 75 10.36 -9.64 34.12
C GLU A 75 11.18 -10.90 34.37
N LEU A 76 11.60 -11.60 33.30
CA LEU A 76 12.33 -12.86 33.43
C LEU A 76 13.83 -12.71 33.17
N GLY A 77 14.30 -11.52 32.74
CA GLY A 77 15.71 -11.28 32.42
C GLY A 77 16.23 -12.16 31.29
N LEU A 78 15.35 -12.68 30.44
CA LEU A 78 15.71 -13.60 29.37
C LEU A 78 16.38 -12.85 28.22
N ILE A 79 17.52 -13.36 27.74
CA ILE A 79 18.28 -12.83 26.60
C ILE A 79 18.29 -13.84 25.46
N LYS A 80 18.26 -13.39 24.20
CA LYS A 80 18.36 -14.32 23.06
C LYS A 80 19.79 -14.87 22.93
N PRO A 81 19.96 -16.10 22.37
CA PRO A 81 21.28 -16.66 22.10
C PRO A 81 22.08 -15.72 21.18
N GLY A 82 23.22 -15.21 21.65
CA GLY A 82 24.09 -14.27 20.91
C GLY A 82 23.89 -12.79 21.23
N GLU A 83 22.99 -12.41 22.14
CA GLU A 83 22.86 -11.03 22.63
C GLU A 83 23.85 -10.75 23.79
N THR A 84 24.46 -9.56 23.82
CA THR A 84 25.34 -9.10 24.92
C THR A 84 24.57 -8.14 25.83
N PHE A 85 24.38 -8.52 27.09
CA PHE A 85 23.64 -7.71 28.07
C PHE A 85 24.58 -6.72 28.78
N TYR A 86 24.29 -5.42 28.66
CA TYR A 86 25.01 -4.36 29.36
C TYR A 86 24.16 -3.81 30.49
N GLN A 87 24.59 -4.00 31.73
CA GLN A 87 23.96 -3.39 32.90
C GLN A 87 24.74 -2.15 33.31
N ILE A 88 24.08 -1.00 33.33
CA ILE A 88 24.67 0.26 33.79
C ILE A 88 24.56 0.25 35.31
N VAL A 89 25.67 -0.04 36.00
CA VAL A 89 25.80 0.18 37.44
C VAL A 89 26.20 1.64 37.67
N GLU A 90 25.39 2.39 38.40
CA GLU A 90 25.77 3.73 38.83
C GLU A 90 26.99 3.61 39.75
N PRO A 91 28.08 4.34 39.49
CA PRO A 91 29.22 4.35 40.40
C PRO A 91 28.76 5.02 41.69
N SER A 92 28.53 4.21 42.73
CA SER A 92 28.31 4.69 44.08
C SER A 92 29.45 5.64 44.44
N ALA A 93 29.13 6.93 44.57
CA ALA A 93 30.06 7.94 45.00
C ALA A 93 30.38 7.75 46.50
N ALA A 94 31.35 6.88 46.82
CA ALA A 94 32.22 6.96 48.00
C ALA A 94 33.23 5.78 48.02
N ALA A 95 34.50 6.09 47.79
CA ALA A 95 35.66 5.21 48.02
C ALA A 95 36.00 5.11 49.53
N PRO A 96 36.92 4.23 49.99
CA PRO A 96 38.34 4.60 49.90
C PRO A 96 39.34 3.47 49.57
N ALA A 97 40.38 3.91 48.87
CA ALA A 97 41.74 3.39 48.61
C ALA A 97 42.21 2.06 49.25
N PRO A 98 42.90 1.20 48.47
CA PRO A 98 43.93 0.31 49.00
C PRO A 98 45.30 1.00 48.96
N THR A 99 45.90 1.15 50.15
CA THR A 99 47.28 1.54 50.41
C THR A 99 48.27 0.62 49.67
N PRO A 100 49.34 1.13 49.05
CA PRO A 100 50.34 0.30 48.40
C PRO A 100 51.27 -0.34 49.45
N GLN A 101 51.22 -1.65 49.62
CA GLN A 101 52.26 -2.39 50.35
C GLN A 101 53.15 -3.15 49.36
N GLN A 102 54.32 -2.55 49.12
CA GLN A 102 55.55 -3.25 48.74
C GLN A 102 55.94 -4.20 49.89
N LYS A 103 56.17 -5.49 49.61
CA LYS A 103 57.49 -6.15 49.63
C LYS A 103 57.35 -7.63 49.30
#